data_AF-A0A6N1DS55-F1
#
_entry.id   AF-A0A6N1DS55-F1
#
_cell.length_a   1.000
_cell.length_b   1.000
_cell.length_c   1.000
_cell.angle_alpha   90.00
_cell.angle_beta   90.00
_cell.angle_gamma   90.00
#
_symmetry.space_group_name_H-M   'P 1'
#
loop_
_entity.id
_entity.type
_entity.pdbx_description
1 polymer ?
#
loop_
_entity_poly.entity_id
_entity_poly.type
_entity_poly.pdbx_seq_one_letter_code
_entity_poly.pdbx_strand_id
1 'polypeptide(L)'
;MSKAWKDIDLAGGGLQALNARLTRQMKRRPTAYAWWALFPLGAHRFYLNEPRGGAAYLALLALTLVGLLVAPVLALVPLALMVLFALYDLVWIDRRVVSFNKELRMAAFLGGGAAPPKGYRGRYVDEAADEVPADYVAEKERERAGVQPVKPQGHGNKPRMPSFAEQEAMLRDLAKQRGTKRDDKP
;
A
#
# COMPACT_ATOMS: atom_id res chain seq x y z
N MET A 1 3.02 24.83 -12.09
CA MET A 1 2.50 23.70 -11.28
C MET A 1 0.98 23.65 -11.44
N SER A 2 0.40 22.51 -11.84
CA SER A 2 -1.05 22.39 -12.02
C SER A 2 -1.77 22.47 -10.66
N LYS A 3 -2.89 23.19 -10.61
CA LYS A 3 -3.70 23.40 -9.39
C LYS A 3 -4.50 22.15 -8.97
N ALA A 4 -4.07 20.94 -9.36
CA ALA A 4 -4.81 19.70 -9.12
C ALA A 4 -5.08 19.42 -7.63
N TRP A 5 -4.25 19.96 -6.72
CA TRP A 5 -4.49 19.89 -5.29
C TRP A 5 -5.69 20.72 -4.80
N LYS A 6 -6.13 21.73 -5.57
CA LYS A 6 -7.31 22.55 -5.25
C LYS A 6 -8.63 21.85 -5.54
N ASP A 7 -8.60 20.81 -6.37
CA ASP A 7 -9.77 20.04 -6.77
C ASP A 7 -9.88 18.70 -6.01
N ILE A 8 -9.20 18.57 -4.87
CA ILE A 8 -9.37 17.41 -3.98
C ILE A 8 -10.77 17.50 -3.36
N ASP A 9 -11.73 16.85 -4.01
CA ASP A 9 -13.07 16.70 -3.50
C ASP A 9 -13.10 15.63 -2.41
N LEU A 10 -13.18 16.08 -1.15
CA LEU A 10 -13.34 15.21 0.01
C LEU A 10 -14.79 14.70 0.17
N ALA A 11 -15.65 14.91 -0.83
CA ALA A 11 -17.06 14.54 -0.86
C ALA A 11 -17.83 14.99 0.40
N GLY A 12 -17.43 16.13 0.97
CA GLY A 12 -18.03 16.71 2.20
C GLY A 12 -17.76 15.94 3.51
N GLY A 13 -17.15 14.75 3.49
CA GLY A 13 -16.93 13.91 4.68
C GLY A 13 -15.63 14.18 5.45
N GLY A 14 -14.77 15.05 4.94
CA GLY A 14 -13.44 15.30 5.49
C GLY A 14 -12.47 14.14 5.25
N LEU A 15 -11.19 14.38 5.53
CA LEU A 15 -10.10 13.44 5.25
C LEU A 15 -10.24 12.10 6.00
N GLN A 16 -10.83 12.14 7.20
CA GLN A 16 -11.03 10.96 8.04
C GLN A 16 -12.06 10.00 7.44
N ALA A 17 -13.19 10.51 6.94
CA ALA A 17 -14.21 9.67 6.30
C ALA A 17 -13.67 9.06 5.00
N LEU A 18 -12.91 9.83 4.21
CA LEU A 18 -12.24 9.32 3.01
C LEU A 18 -11.28 8.18 3.34
N ASN A 19 -10.42 8.35 4.34
CA ASN A 19 -9.48 7.32 4.78
C ASN A 19 -10.19 6.06 5.32
N ALA A 20 -11.29 6.23 6.07
CA ALA A 20 -12.09 5.11 6.55
C ALA A 20 -12.72 4.33 5.39
N ARG A 21 -13.27 5.03 4.39
CA ARG A 21 -13.83 4.42 3.18
C ARG A 21 -12.77 3.68 2.36
N LEU A 22 -11.61 4.32 2.15
CA LEU A 22 -10.48 3.74 1.43
C LEU A 22 -10.01 2.44 2.10
N THR A 23 -9.80 2.47 3.41
CA THR A 23 -9.32 1.31 4.18
C THR A 23 -10.28 0.13 4.11
N ARG A 24 -11.60 0.38 4.04
CA ARG A 24 -12.62 -0.68 3.87
C ARG A 24 -12.59 -1.31 2.48
N GLN A 25 -12.23 -0.55 1.44
CA GLN A 25 -12.20 -1.03 0.06
C GLN A 25 -10.88 -1.69 -0.33
N MET A 26 -9.80 -1.42 0.41
CA MET A 26 -8.49 -2.03 0.18
C MET A 26 -8.53 -3.54 0.28
N LYS A 27 -7.85 -4.19 -0.66
CA LYS A 27 -7.68 -5.65 -0.67
C LYS A 27 -6.57 -6.05 0.28
N ARG A 28 -6.77 -7.17 0.98
CA ARG A 28 -5.82 -7.71 1.96
C ARG A 28 -5.14 -8.95 1.39
N ARG A 29 -3.82 -9.03 1.55
CA ARG A 29 -3.02 -10.20 1.14
C ARG A 29 -3.53 -11.52 1.73
N PRO A 30 -3.75 -11.67 3.05
CA PRO A 30 -4.21 -12.95 3.60
C PRO A 30 -5.57 -13.36 3.02
N THR A 31 -6.46 -12.41 2.78
CA THR A 31 -7.76 -12.67 2.14
C THR A 31 -7.60 -13.10 0.68
N ALA A 32 -6.68 -12.50 -0.07
CA ALA A 32 -6.40 -12.91 -1.45
C ALA A 32 -5.86 -14.35 -1.52
N TYR A 33 -4.94 -14.71 -0.62
CA TYR A 33 -4.43 -16.09 -0.52
C TYR A 33 -5.49 -17.08 -0.02
N ALA A 34 -6.37 -16.68 0.90
CA ALA A 34 -7.51 -17.50 1.30
C ALA A 34 -8.44 -17.79 0.12
N TRP A 35 -8.74 -16.79 -0.72
CA TRP A 35 -9.50 -16.99 -1.95
C TRP A 35 -8.76 -17.82 -3.00
N TRP A 36 -7.43 -17.80 -3.00
CA TRP A 36 -6.63 -18.62 -3.91
C TRP A 36 -6.73 -20.12 -3.57
N ALA A 37 -7.03 -20.50 -2.32
CA ALA A 37 -7.32 -21.90 -1.99
C ALA A 37 -8.53 -22.45 -2.79
N LEU A 38 -9.40 -21.56 -3.28
CA LEU A 38 -10.52 -21.85 -4.17
C LEU A 38 -10.18 -21.55 -5.65
N PHE A 39 -8.91 -21.68 -6.05
CA PHE A 39 -8.44 -21.36 -7.41
C PHE A 39 -9.23 -22.04 -8.53
N PRO A 40 -9.79 -23.27 -8.40
CA PRO A 40 -10.54 -23.86 -9.51
C PRO A 40 -11.76 -23.02 -9.89
N LEU A 41 -12.31 -22.25 -8.93
CA LEU A 41 -13.42 -21.33 -9.15
C LEU A 41 -12.96 -19.94 -9.61
N GLY A 42 -11.65 -19.66 -9.67
CA GLY A 42 -11.10 -18.35 -9.98
C GLY A 42 -11.42 -17.27 -8.95
N ALA A 43 -11.80 -17.64 -7.72
CA ALA A 43 -12.34 -16.72 -6.73
C ALA A 43 -11.37 -15.59 -6.34
N HIS A 44 -10.06 -15.87 -6.31
CA HIS A 44 -9.02 -14.86 -6.07
C HIS A 44 -8.98 -13.79 -7.17
N ARG A 45 -9.22 -14.14 -8.43
CA ARG A 45 -9.27 -13.18 -9.55
C ARG A 45 -10.50 -12.28 -9.46
N PHE A 46 -11.66 -12.84 -9.11
CA PHE A 46 -12.86 -12.04 -8.86
C PHE A 46 -12.69 -11.11 -7.66
N TYR A 47 -12.08 -11.59 -6.57
CA TYR A 47 -11.76 -10.75 -5.41
C TYR A 47 -10.86 -9.56 -5.78
N LEU A 48 -9.90 -9.78 -6.68
CA LEU A 48 -8.99 -8.76 -7.23
C LEU A 48 -9.58 -7.94 -8.38
N ASN A 49 -10.88 -8.08 -8.67
CA ASN A 49 -11.60 -7.35 -9.72
C ASN A 49 -11.09 -7.61 -11.15
N GLU A 50 -10.61 -8.83 -11.43
CA GLU A 50 -10.20 -9.30 -12.75
C GLU A 50 -11.19 -10.34 -13.31
N PRO A 51 -12.38 -9.92 -13.80
CA PRO A 51 -13.46 -10.85 -14.18
C PRO A 51 -13.07 -11.76 -15.34
N ARG A 52 -12.25 -11.28 -16.28
CA ARG A 52 -11.75 -12.08 -17.41
C ARG A 52 -10.87 -13.23 -16.93
N GLY A 53 -10.01 -12.96 -15.94
CA GLY A 53 -9.16 -13.99 -15.33
C GLY A 53 -9.99 -15.02 -14.57
N GLY A 54 -10.98 -14.58 -13.80
CA GLY A 54 -11.90 -15.49 -13.11
C GLY A 54 -12.72 -16.36 -14.08
N ALA A 55 -13.24 -15.78 -15.16
CA ALA A 55 -13.97 -16.51 -16.19
C ALA A 55 -13.09 -17.57 -16.89
N ALA A 56 -11.80 -17.32 -17.08
CA ALA A 56 -10.87 -18.30 -17.64
C ALA A 56 -10.73 -19.55 -16.75
N TYR A 57 -10.69 -19.39 -15.42
CA TYR A 57 -10.71 -20.54 -14.50
C TYR A 57 -12.01 -21.33 -14.59
N LEU A 58 -13.16 -20.64 -14.63
CA LEU A 58 -14.45 -21.31 -14.79
C LEU A 58 -14.55 -22.09 -16.11
N ALA A 59 -14.02 -21.52 -17.20
CA ALA A 59 -13.96 -22.20 -18.50
C ALA A 59 -13.05 -23.44 -18.45
N LEU A 60 -11.87 -23.33 -17.85
CA LEU A 60 -10.95 -24.47 -17.67
C LEU A 60 -11.55 -25.56 -16.78
N LEU A 61 -12.24 -25.17 -15.70
CA LEU A 61 -12.95 -26.10 -14.83
C LEU A 61 -14.06 -26.83 -15.59
N ALA A 62 -14.90 -26.09 -16.34
CA ALA A 62 -15.96 -26.68 -17.15
C ALA A 62 -15.40 -27.65 -18.21
N LEU A 63 -14.34 -27.27 -18.92
CA LEU A 63 -13.66 -28.15 -19.89
C LEU A 63 -13.08 -29.40 -19.22
N THR A 64 -12.52 -29.26 -18.02
CA THR A 64 -12.00 -30.40 -17.26
C THR A 64 -13.14 -31.36 -16.88
N LEU A 65 -14.26 -30.85 -16.38
CA LEU A 65 -15.42 -31.66 -15.99
C LEU A 65 -16.04 -32.39 -17.19
N VAL A 66 -16.24 -31.69 -18.31
CA VAL A 66 -16.74 -32.31 -19.56
C VAL A 66 -15.74 -33.34 -20.09
N GLY A 67 -14.45 -33.02 -20.08
CA GLY A 67 -13.38 -33.92 -20.50
C GLY A 67 -13.35 -35.21 -19.66
N LEU A 68 -13.56 -35.12 -18.33
CA LEU A 68 -13.58 -36.28 -17.45
C LEU A 68 -14.70 -37.27 -17.80
N LEU A 69 -15.81 -36.79 -18.38
CA LEU A 69 -16.94 -37.63 -18.80
C LEU A 69 -16.73 -38.27 -20.18
N VAL A 70 -16.09 -37.55 -21.11
CA VAL A 70 -15.98 -37.96 -22.52
C VAL A 70 -14.63 -38.61 -22.85
N ALA A 71 -13.54 -38.06 -22.33
CA ALA A 71 -12.18 -38.48 -22.62
C ALA A 71 -11.25 -38.16 -21.42
N PRO A 72 -11.23 -39.02 -20.38
CA PRO A 72 -10.56 -38.73 -19.11
C PRO A 72 -9.08 -38.36 -19.24
N VAL A 73 -8.37 -38.98 -20.18
CA VAL A 73 -6.95 -38.68 -20.44
C VAL A 73 -6.78 -37.26 -21.01
N LEU A 74 -7.67 -36.82 -21.90
CA LEU A 74 -7.62 -35.47 -22.47
C LEU A 74 -8.02 -34.39 -21.45
N ALA A 75 -8.82 -34.75 -20.45
CA ALA A 75 -9.20 -33.84 -19.36
C ALA A 75 -8.00 -33.37 -18.52
N LEU A 76 -6.88 -34.10 -18.55
CA LEU A 76 -5.65 -33.72 -17.87
C LEU A 76 -5.04 -32.45 -18.46
N VAL A 77 -5.29 -32.12 -19.73
CA VAL A 77 -4.75 -30.92 -20.38
C VAL A 77 -5.29 -29.62 -19.77
N PRO A 78 -6.62 -29.36 -19.75
CA PRO A 78 -7.15 -28.16 -19.11
C PRO A 78 -6.89 -28.14 -17.60
N LEU A 79 -6.86 -29.30 -16.93
CA LEU A 79 -6.48 -29.40 -15.52
C LEU A 79 -5.03 -28.94 -15.29
N ALA A 80 -4.08 -29.41 -16.09
CA ALA A 80 -2.68 -29.01 -15.99
C ALA A 80 -2.50 -27.51 -16.25
N LEU A 81 -3.18 -26.96 -17.26
CA LEU A 81 -3.16 -25.52 -17.52
C LEU A 81 -3.73 -24.71 -16.35
N MET A 82 -4.83 -25.18 -15.75
CA MET A 82 -5.44 -24.54 -14.58
C MET A 82 -4.48 -24.50 -13.38
N VAL A 83 -3.78 -25.61 -13.11
CA VAL A 83 -2.76 -25.69 -12.05
C VAL A 83 -1.57 -24.78 -12.34
N LEU A 84 -1.08 -24.75 -13.58
CA LEU A 84 0.02 -23.86 -13.99
C LEU A 84 -0.36 -22.37 -13.80
N PHE A 85 -1.57 -21.97 -14.16
CA PHE A 85 -2.05 -20.62 -13.89
C PHE A 85 -2.22 -20.34 -12.40
N ALA A 86 -2.65 -21.31 -11.60
CA ALA A 86 -2.75 -21.15 -10.16
C ALA A 86 -1.37 -20.92 -9.51
N LEU A 87 -0.35 -21.65 -9.95
CA LEU A 87 1.04 -21.47 -9.51
C LEU A 87 1.61 -20.12 -9.95
N TYR A 88 1.36 -19.72 -11.20
CA TYR A 88 1.70 -18.38 -11.67
C TYR A 88 1.06 -17.32 -10.77
N ASP A 89 -0.21 -17.48 -10.40
CA ASP A 89 -0.91 -16.51 -9.57
C ASP A 89 -0.32 -16.36 -8.16
N LEU A 90 0.27 -17.40 -7.56
CA LEU A 90 0.94 -17.28 -6.26
C LEU A 90 2.04 -16.21 -6.26
N VAL A 91 2.81 -16.14 -7.35
CA VAL A 91 3.91 -15.16 -7.51
C VAL A 91 3.37 -13.75 -7.77
N TRP A 92 2.17 -13.64 -8.36
CA TRP A 92 1.61 -12.37 -8.83
C TRP A 92 0.54 -11.76 -7.92
N ILE A 93 -0.05 -12.52 -6.99
CA ILE A 93 -1.09 -12.03 -6.06
C ILE A 93 -0.63 -10.78 -5.32
N ASP A 94 0.59 -10.78 -4.78
CA ASP A 94 1.11 -9.64 -4.04
C ASP A 94 1.23 -8.38 -4.90
N ARG A 95 1.73 -8.53 -6.12
CA ARG A 95 1.84 -7.43 -7.09
C ARG A 95 0.47 -6.87 -7.44
N ARG A 96 -0.53 -7.73 -7.64
CA ARG A 96 -1.92 -7.31 -7.94
C ARG A 96 -2.59 -6.62 -6.77
N VAL A 97 -2.41 -7.11 -5.55
CA VAL A 97 -2.96 -6.44 -4.36
C VAL A 97 -2.36 -5.04 -4.22
N VAL A 98 -1.05 -4.89 -4.48
CA VAL A 98 -0.39 -3.58 -4.46
C VAL A 98 -0.89 -2.68 -5.57
N SER A 99 -0.99 -3.16 -6.82
CA SER A 99 -1.47 -2.35 -7.95
C SER A 99 -2.91 -1.90 -7.72
N PHE A 100 -3.81 -2.82 -7.33
CA PHE A 100 -5.21 -2.51 -7.03
C PHE A 100 -5.34 -1.45 -5.93
N ASN A 101 -4.61 -1.62 -4.81
CA ASN A 101 -4.66 -0.66 -3.71
C ASN A 101 -4.05 0.69 -4.09
N LYS A 102 -3.07 0.72 -5.01
CA LYS A 102 -2.49 1.96 -5.55
C LYS A 102 -3.51 2.67 -6.44
N GLU A 103 -4.14 1.97 -7.37
CA GLU A 103 -5.21 2.48 -8.23
C GLU A 103 -6.38 3.02 -7.42
N LEU A 104 -6.80 2.29 -6.38
CA LEU A 104 -7.88 2.70 -5.48
C LEU A 104 -7.57 4.02 -4.77
N ARG A 105 -6.34 4.20 -4.26
CA ARG A 105 -5.88 5.45 -3.66
C ARG A 105 -5.89 6.57 -4.69
N MET A 106 -5.34 6.33 -5.88
CA MET A 106 -5.31 7.32 -6.94
C MET A 106 -6.71 7.78 -7.32
N ALA A 107 -7.65 6.85 -7.51
CA ALA A 107 -9.05 7.16 -7.81
C ALA A 107 -9.71 7.98 -6.69
N ALA A 108 -9.39 7.68 -5.43
CA ALA A 108 -9.91 8.42 -4.28
C ALA A 108 -9.37 9.86 -4.16
N PHE A 109 -8.11 10.10 -4.55
CA PHE A 109 -7.47 11.41 -4.40
C PHE A 109 -7.53 12.30 -5.65
N LEU A 110 -7.55 11.72 -6.84
CA LEU A 110 -7.55 12.47 -8.10
C LEU A 110 -8.97 12.73 -8.63
N GLY A 111 -9.99 12.09 -8.05
CA GLY A 111 -11.35 12.13 -8.58
C GLY A 111 -11.50 11.20 -9.80
N GLY A 112 -12.73 10.74 -10.04
CA GLY A 112 -13.06 9.71 -11.03
C GLY A 112 -12.67 10.10 -12.46
N GLY A 113 -11.45 9.73 -12.89
CA GLY A 113 -10.96 9.88 -14.26
C GLY A 113 -9.70 10.71 -14.43
N ALA A 114 -9.19 11.35 -13.38
CA ALA A 114 -7.95 12.11 -13.50
C ALA A 114 -6.72 11.17 -13.48
N ALA A 115 -6.00 11.14 -14.59
CA ALA A 115 -4.72 10.44 -14.69
C ALA A 115 -3.63 11.22 -13.93
N PRO A 116 -2.66 10.52 -13.32
CA PRO A 116 -1.50 11.20 -12.77
C PRO A 116 -0.77 11.98 -13.88
N PRO A 117 -0.15 13.14 -13.57
CA PRO A 117 0.64 13.87 -14.55
C PRO A 117 1.69 12.96 -15.22
N LYS A 118 1.92 13.14 -16.52
CA LYS A 118 2.96 12.38 -17.25
C LYS A 118 4.30 12.51 -16.49
N GLY A 119 4.89 11.38 -16.10
CA GLY A 119 6.14 11.33 -15.35
C GLY A 119 6.00 11.24 -13.82
N TYR A 120 4.78 11.19 -13.26
CA TYR A 120 4.61 10.99 -11.81
C TYR A 120 5.06 9.58 -11.37
N ARG A 121 6.20 9.52 -10.69
CA ARG A 121 6.80 8.26 -10.20
C ARG A 121 6.32 7.84 -8.80
N GLY A 122 5.66 8.73 -8.04
CA GLY A 122 5.34 8.48 -6.63
C GLY A 122 6.61 8.54 -5.75
N ARG A 123 6.48 8.32 -4.44
CA ARG A 123 7.64 8.16 -3.54
C ARG A 123 8.10 6.70 -3.57
N TYR A 124 9.23 6.42 -4.22
CA TYR A 124 9.97 5.18 -4.00
C TYR A 124 10.83 5.35 -2.75
N VAL A 125 10.68 4.45 -1.78
CA VAL A 125 11.45 4.46 -0.53
C VAL A 125 12.92 4.06 -0.79
N ASP A 126 13.16 3.38 -1.92
CA ASP A 126 14.47 2.82 -2.28
C ASP A 126 15.39 3.83 -3.00
N GLU A 127 14.88 4.97 -3.49
CA GLU A 127 15.66 6.02 -4.16
C GLU A 127 15.99 7.23 -3.25
N ALA A 128 15.44 7.26 -2.03
CA ALA A 128 15.32 8.50 -1.25
C ALA A 128 16.43 8.79 -0.21
N ALA A 129 17.59 8.16 -0.30
CA ALA A 129 18.74 8.58 0.53
C ALA A 129 19.72 9.46 -0.26
N ASP A 130 19.99 9.14 -1.52
CA ASP A 130 21.13 9.71 -2.24
C ASP A 130 20.73 10.67 -3.38
N GLU A 131 19.46 10.67 -3.81
CA GLU A 131 18.95 11.53 -4.91
C GLU A 131 17.94 12.59 -4.45
N VAL A 132 18.12 13.17 -3.25
CA VAL A 132 17.38 14.41 -2.93
C VAL A 132 18.17 15.57 -3.55
N PRO A 133 17.61 16.32 -4.53
CA PRO A 133 18.32 17.46 -5.10
C PRO A 133 18.69 18.44 -3.99
N ALA A 134 19.95 18.88 -3.94
CA ALA A 134 20.46 19.76 -2.89
C ALA A 134 19.59 21.03 -2.71
N ASP A 135 18.99 21.50 -3.80
CA ASP A 135 18.07 22.62 -3.83
C ASP A 135 16.80 22.39 -2.99
N TYR A 136 16.27 21.18 -2.99
CA TYR A 136 15.09 20.81 -2.20
C TYR A 136 15.41 20.77 -0.70
N VAL A 137 16.60 20.28 -0.34
CA VAL A 137 17.08 20.30 1.05
C VAL A 137 17.28 21.74 1.51
N ALA A 138 17.92 22.58 0.69
CA ALA A 138 18.18 23.98 1.00
C ALA A 138 16.89 24.83 1.13
N GLU A 139 15.86 24.52 0.35
CA GLU A 139 14.54 25.16 0.49
C GLU A 139 13.84 24.73 1.78
N LYS A 140 13.87 23.43 2.11
CA LYS A 140 13.31 22.90 3.37
C LYS A 140 14.06 23.36 4.61
N GLU A 141 15.37 23.55 4.52
CA GLU A 141 16.20 24.11 5.59
C GLU A 141 15.89 25.60 5.82
N ARG A 142 15.62 26.36 4.75
CA ARG A 142 15.13 27.74 4.84
C ARG A 142 13.74 27.84 5.45
N GLU A 143 12.84 26.92 5.11
CA GLU A 143 11.51 26.83 5.74
C GLU A 143 11.57 26.35 7.21
N ARG A 144 12.64 25.65 7.60
CA ARG A 144 12.89 25.18 8.98
C ARG A 144 13.47 26.24 9.92
N ALA A 145 13.61 27.49 9.47
CA ALA A 145 14.15 28.61 10.26
C ALA A 145 13.33 28.84 11.55
N GLY A 146 13.69 28.12 12.61
CA GLY A 146 13.03 28.11 13.91
C GLY A 146 13.35 26.88 14.76
N VAL A 147 13.72 25.74 14.13
CA VAL A 147 14.10 24.51 14.86
C VAL A 147 15.49 24.08 14.40
N GLN A 148 16.50 24.26 15.26
CA GLN A 148 17.83 23.74 14.98
C GLN A 148 17.77 22.21 14.84
N PRO A 149 18.36 21.62 13.78
CA PRO A 149 18.51 20.18 13.72
C PRO A 149 19.42 19.72 14.86
N VAL A 150 18.95 18.76 15.65
CA VAL A 150 19.82 18.02 16.57
C VAL A 150 20.91 17.37 15.71
N LYS A 151 22.16 17.78 15.91
CA LYS A 151 23.31 17.19 15.19
C LYS A 151 23.27 15.68 15.41
N PRO A 152 23.25 14.86 14.35
CA PRO A 152 23.35 13.43 14.51
C PRO A 152 24.70 13.11 15.13
N GLN A 153 24.71 12.66 16.38
CA GLN A 153 25.89 12.02 16.96
C GLN A 153 26.15 10.73 16.20
N GLY A 154 27.42 10.53 15.85
CA GLY A 154 27.87 9.60 14.83
C GLY A 154 27.53 8.12 15.04
N HIS A 155 27.78 7.40 13.93
CA HIS A 155 27.80 5.96 13.72
C HIS A 155 26.46 5.25 13.40
N GLY A 156 26.24 5.10 12.09
CA GLY A 156 25.73 3.87 11.45
C GLY A 156 24.25 3.54 11.58
N ASN A 157 23.54 4.05 12.58
CA ASN A 157 22.12 3.79 12.74
C ASN A 157 21.30 4.97 12.23
N LYS A 158 20.58 4.76 11.13
CA LYS A 158 19.54 5.67 10.64
C LYS A 158 18.62 6.02 11.83
N PRO A 159 18.34 7.31 12.10
CA PRO A 159 17.52 7.69 13.25
C PRO A 159 16.13 7.07 13.09
N ARG A 160 15.84 6.05 13.89
CA ARG A 160 14.51 5.47 13.98
C ARG A 160 13.63 6.48 14.69
N MET A 161 12.45 6.74 14.12
CA MET A 161 11.43 7.55 14.78
C MET A 161 11.08 6.84 16.10
N PRO A 162 11.12 7.53 17.26
CA PRO A 162 10.84 6.90 18.54
C PRO A 162 9.44 6.28 18.55
N SER A 163 9.33 5.07 19.10
CA SER A 163 8.05 4.40 19.29
C SER A 163 7.15 5.19 20.25
N PHE A 164 5.83 4.97 20.19
CA PHE A 164 4.89 5.64 21.11
C PHE A 164 5.26 5.43 22.59
N ALA A 165 5.76 4.24 22.94
CA ALA A 165 6.23 3.94 24.29
C ALA A 165 7.46 4.79 24.69
N GLU A 166 8.41 4.98 23.78
CA GLU A 166 9.59 5.84 24.00
C GLU A 166 9.20 7.32 24.09
N GLN A 167 8.22 7.76 23.30
CA GLN A 167 7.67 9.12 23.39
C GLN A 167 6.97 9.36 24.73
N GLU A 168 6.18 8.39 25.21
CA GLU A 168 5.53 8.48 26.51
C GLU A 168 6.56 8.49 27.67
N ALA A 169 7.61 7.67 27.56
CA ALA A 169 8.70 7.66 28.54
C ALA A 169 9.44 9.01 28.57
N MET A 170 9.78 9.58 27.41
CA MET A 170 10.39 10.92 27.32
C MET A 170 9.51 12.01 27.94
N LEU A 171 8.19 11.95 27.73
CA LEU A 171 7.25 12.91 28.32
C LEU A 171 7.19 12.78 29.85
N ARG A 172 7.25 11.56 30.39
CA ARG A 172 7.30 11.32 31.84
C ARG A 172 8.59 11.86 32.46
N ASP A 173 9.73 11.68 31.78
CA ASP A 173 11.01 12.17 32.29
C ASP A 173 11.09 13.70 32.25
N LEU A 174 10.57 14.34 31.21
CA LEU A 174 10.43 15.80 31.14
C LEU A 174 9.52 16.34 32.24
N ALA A 175 8.41 15.64 32.55
CA ALA A 175 7.52 16.03 33.63
C ALA A 175 8.21 15.96 35.01
N LYS A 176 9.01 14.91 35.26
CA LYS A 176 9.79 14.77 36.50
C LYS A 176 10.84 15.87 36.65
N GLN A 177 11.61 16.17 35.59
CA GLN A 177 12.62 17.23 35.62
C GLN A 177 12.03 18.63 35.80
N ARG A 178 10.79 18.85 35.33
CA ARG A 178 10.10 20.13 35.50
C ARG A 178 9.55 20.31 36.91
N GLY A 179 9.23 19.22 37.61
CA GLY A 179 8.84 19.23 39.02
C GLY A 179 10.01 19.60 39.93
N THR A 180 11.14 18.92 39.79
CA THR A 180 12.34 19.17 40.61
C THR A 180 12.90 20.59 40.45
N LYS A 181 12.82 21.17 39.25
CA LYS A 181 13.30 22.54 38.98
C LYS A 181 12.40 23.64 39.58
N ARG A 182 11.22 23.29 40.09
CA ARG A 182 10.25 24.23 40.67
C ARG A 182 10.40 24.36 42.19
N ASP A 183 11.00 23.36 42.83
CA ASP A 183 11.22 23.31 44.29
C ASP A 183 12.54 24.00 44.71
N ASP A 184 13.43 24.31 43.76
CA ASP A 184 14.72 24.99 43.98
C ASP A 184 14.69 26.52 43.77
N LYS A 185 13.51 27.15 43.80
CA LYS A 185 13.41 28.63 43.82
C LYS A 185 13.10 29.12 45.24
N PRO A 186 14.02 29.83 45.91
CA PRO A 186 13.75 30.51 47.17
C PRO A 186 12.76 31.68 46.99
#